data_AF-X0ZYC8-F1
#
_entry.id   AF-X0ZYC8-F1
#
_cell.length_a   1.000
_cell.length_b   1.000
_cell.length_c   1.000
_cell.angle_alpha   90.00
_cell.angle_beta   90.00
_cell.angle_gamma   90.00
#
_symmetry.space_group_name_H-M   'P 1'
#
loop_
_entity.id
_entity.type
_entity.pdbx_description
1 polymer ?
#
loop_
_entity_poly.entity_id
_entity_poly.type
_entity_poly.pdbx_seq_one_letter_code
_entity_poly.pdbx_strand_id
1 'polypeptide(L)'
;MNLTVRKRQLKTIGFLILLSVSLVYPFIQNKLDISYEENRDTDFVRTSAQKSVTSQWIKNPTFGSPIEPTWYWENGTVGDNSDMDATTSLGQANFDVLGETRAYSGISGVVNSSTSPGWGIFNNSGYLPPHVAKINASGCFVAHHWDETAGGDSQIYNYP
;
A
#
# COMPACT_ATOMS: atom_id res chain seq x y z
N MET A 1 73.66 5.07 -17.02
CA MET A 1 72.58 6.07 -16.82
C MET A 1 73.05 7.10 -15.79
N ASN A 2 73.06 8.39 -16.13
CA ASN A 2 73.61 9.46 -15.30
C ASN A 2 72.82 9.60 -13.97
N LEU A 3 73.51 9.78 -12.83
CA LEU A 3 72.91 9.89 -11.50
C LEU A 3 71.79 10.94 -11.43
N THR A 4 71.95 12.05 -12.15
CA THR A 4 70.95 13.13 -12.22
C THR A 4 69.67 12.67 -12.92
N VAL A 5 69.79 11.84 -13.95
CA VAL A 5 68.65 11.27 -14.68
C VAL A 5 67.90 10.25 -13.82
N ARG A 6 68.62 9.43 -13.05
CA ARG A 6 68.02 8.44 -12.12
C ARG A 6 67.24 9.13 -11.00
N LYS A 7 67.78 10.20 -10.42
CA LYS A 7 67.08 11.00 -9.39
C LYS A 7 65.81 11.66 -9.95
N ARG A 8 65.83 12.15 -11.19
CA ARG A 8 64.65 12.74 -11.86
C ARG A 8 63.57 11.68 -12.10
N GLN A 9 63.94 10.49 -12.58
CA GLN A 9 62.98 9.41 -12.81
C GLN A 9 62.32 8.92 -11.51
N LEU A 10 63.09 8.79 -10.42
CA LEU A 10 62.52 8.41 -9.12
C LEU A 10 61.50 9.44 -8.60
N LYS A 11 61.76 10.74 -8.81
CA LYS A 11 60.79 11.80 -8.47
C LYS A 11 59.52 11.70 -9.30
N THR A 12 59.63 11.46 -10.60
CA THR A 12 58.48 11.29 -11.50
C THR A 12 57.65 10.06 -11.11
N ILE A 13 58.28 8.93 -10.81
CA ILE A 13 57.59 7.71 -10.39
C ILE A 13 56.87 7.92 -9.06
N GLY A 14 57.53 8.56 -8.07
CA GLY A 14 56.90 8.88 -6.79
C GLY A 14 55.67 9.78 -6.94
N PHE A 15 55.74 10.79 -7.82
CA PHE A 15 54.60 11.65 -8.13
C PHE A 15 53.43 10.88 -8.77
N LEU A 16 53.70 9.97 -9.70
CA LEU A 16 52.67 9.16 -10.35
C LEU A 16 51.96 8.22 -9.37
N ILE A 17 52.68 7.67 -8.38
CA ILE A 17 52.10 6.83 -7.33
C ILE A 17 51.20 7.66 -6.40
N LEU A 18 51.64 8.86 -6.02
CA LEU A 18 50.81 9.77 -5.21
C LEU A 18 49.53 10.18 -5.95
N LEU A 19 49.63 10.45 -7.26
CA LEU A 19 48.49 10.83 -8.09
C LEU A 19 47.49 9.67 -8.22
N SER A 20 47.97 8.44 -8.41
CA SER A 20 47.09 7.28 -8.55
C SER A 20 46.32 6.98 -7.25
N VAL A 21 46.96 7.11 -6.09
CA VAL A 21 46.29 6.95 -4.79
C VAL A 21 45.20 8.01 -4.59
N SER A 22 45.45 9.27 -4.95
CA SER A 22 44.47 10.35 -4.84
C SER A 22 43.25 10.17 -5.74
N LEU A 23 43.43 9.55 -6.92
CA LEU A 23 42.34 9.31 -7.87
C LEU A 23 41.44 8.12 -7.47
N VAL A 24 42.00 7.12 -6.77
CA VAL A 24 41.24 5.93 -6.33
C VAL A 24 40.52 6.17 -5.00
N TYR A 25 41.00 7.09 -4.16
CA TYR A 25 40.40 7.39 -2.85
C TYR A 25 38.89 7.70 -2.86
N PRO A 26 38.35 8.56 -3.75
CA PRO A 26 36.91 8.81 -3.80
C PRO A 26 36.08 7.58 -4.21
N PHE A 27 36.64 6.63 -4.96
CA PHE A 27 35.94 5.38 -5.30
C PHE A 27 35.84 4.41 -4.10
N ILE A 28 36.77 4.49 -3.15
CA ILE A 28 36.73 3.71 -1.91
C ILE A 28 35.68 4.31 -0.95
N GLN A 29 35.58 5.64 -0.88
CA GLN A 29 34.57 6.32 -0.06
C GLN A 29 33.13 6.06 -0.56
N ASN A 30 32.93 5.95 -1.89
CA ASN A 30 31.61 5.66 -2.47
C ASN A 30 31.09 4.23 -2.26
N LYS A 31 31.81 3.36 -1.52
CA LYS A 31 31.37 1.99 -1.24
C LYS A 31 30.83 1.75 0.17
N LEU A 32 30.67 2.78 0.99
CA LEU A 32 30.17 2.67 2.36
C LEU A 32 29.32 3.90 2.74
N ASP A 33 28.18 4.08 2.07
CA ASP A 33 27.00 4.66 2.73
C ASP A 33 25.73 4.38 1.91
N ILE A 34 25.06 3.28 2.21
CA ILE A 34 23.65 3.07 1.82
C ILE A 34 22.86 2.85 3.11
N SER A 35 22.83 3.88 3.94
CA SER A 35 21.78 4.08 4.94
C SER A 35 21.46 5.56 5.00
N TYR A 36 20.76 6.05 3.98
CA TYR A 36 20.08 7.33 4.06
C TYR A 36 18.76 7.11 4.82
N GLU A 37 18.79 7.20 6.15
CA GLU A 37 17.61 7.59 6.91
C GLU A 37 17.55 9.12 6.90
N GLU A 38 16.78 9.68 5.97
CA GLU A 38 16.24 11.02 6.18
C GLU A 38 14.76 10.88 6.51
N ASN A 39 14.50 11.00 7.80
CA ASN A 39 13.20 11.15 8.43
C ASN A 39 12.64 12.52 8.04
N ARG A 40 11.84 12.57 6.97
CA ARG A 40 10.97 13.71 6.67
C ARG A 40 9.58 13.22 6.35
N ASP A 41 8.67 13.56 7.26
CA ASP A 41 7.23 13.58 7.06
C ASP A 41 6.88 14.14 5.69
N THR A 42 6.46 13.27 4.78
CA THR A 42 5.65 13.61 3.63
C THR A 42 4.76 12.41 3.32
N ASP A 43 3.45 12.61 3.40
CA ASP A 43 2.39 11.69 2.98
C ASP A 43 2.45 11.46 1.46
N PHE A 44 3.51 10.82 0.99
CA PHE A 44 3.61 10.34 -0.37
C PHE A 44 3.35 8.84 -0.35
N VAL A 45 2.28 8.41 -1.03
CA VAL A 45 1.99 6.99 -1.23
C VAL A 45 3.21 6.36 -1.90
N ARG A 46 3.98 5.60 -1.12
CA ARG A 46 5.15 4.88 -1.62
C ARG A 46 4.64 3.73 -2.47
N THR A 47 5.12 3.64 -3.71
CA THR A 47 5.06 2.37 -4.45
C THR A 47 5.73 1.31 -3.61
N SER A 48 5.11 0.13 -3.48
CA SER A 48 5.65 -1.00 -2.74
C SER A 48 7.01 -1.38 -3.34
N ALA A 49 8.08 -0.88 -2.73
CA ALA A 49 9.44 -1.19 -3.11
C ALA A 49 9.80 -2.56 -2.55
N GLN A 50 10.05 -3.54 -3.42
CA GLN A 50 10.54 -4.85 -3.02
C GLN A 50 12.02 -4.72 -2.63
N LYS A 51 12.30 -4.82 -1.33
CA LYS A 51 13.67 -4.93 -0.82
C LYS A 51 14.03 -6.41 -0.72
N SER A 52 14.92 -6.88 -1.59
CA SER A 52 15.47 -8.23 -1.47
C SER A 52 16.44 -8.28 -0.29
N VAL A 53 16.08 -9.04 0.75
CA VAL A 53 16.93 -9.28 1.93
C VAL A 53 17.28 -10.76 1.95
N THR A 54 18.58 -11.09 2.11
CA THR A 54 19.09 -12.47 2.19
C THR A 54 19.17 -13.01 3.61
N SER A 55 18.85 -12.19 4.61
CA SER A 55 18.78 -12.63 6.00
C SER A 55 17.68 -13.68 6.18
N GLN A 56 17.98 -14.73 6.95
CA GLN A 56 16.99 -15.75 7.30
C GLN A 56 15.92 -15.15 8.23
N TRP A 57 14.66 -15.15 7.78
CA TRP A 57 13.53 -14.55 8.50
C TRP A 57 13.08 -15.40 9.69
N ILE A 58 13.23 -16.72 9.60
CA ILE A 58 12.76 -17.69 10.60
C ILE A 58 13.96 -18.49 11.11
N LYS A 59 14.26 -18.41 12.42
CA LYS A 59 15.41 -19.12 13.03
C LYS A 59 15.30 -20.65 12.92
N ASN A 60 14.08 -21.21 12.94
CA ASN A 60 13.79 -22.64 12.85
C ASN A 60 12.86 -22.95 11.65
N PRO A 61 13.38 -22.92 10.41
CA PRO A 61 12.55 -23.06 9.21
C PRO A 61 11.98 -24.47 9.03
N THR A 62 12.49 -25.45 9.77
CA THR A 62 12.04 -26.84 9.76
C THR A 62 11.05 -27.15 10.87
N PHE A 63 10.74 -26.18 11.74
CA PHE A 63 9.88 -26.37 12.92
C PHE A 63 10.25 -27.62 13.73
N GLY A 64 11.56 -27.86 13.88
CA GLY A 64 12.11 -28.97 14.66
C GLY A 64 12.09 -28.70 16.17
N SER A 65 12.26 -29.75 16.97
CA SER A 65 12.32 -29.62 18.44
C SER A 65 13.65 -29.01 18.94
N PRO A 66 13.64 -28.10 19.94
CA PRO A 66 12.46 -27.50 20.55
C PRO A 66 11.83 -26.46 19.62
N ILE A 67 10.49 -26.47 19.51
CA ILE A 67 9.72 -25.51 18.71
C ILE A 67 9.59 -24.22 19.53
N GLU A 68 10.72 -23.57 19.78
CA GLU A 68 10.86 -22.35 20.56
C GLU A 68 11.39 -21.21 19.69
N PRO A 69 10.88 -19.98 19.85
CA PRO A 69 9.56 -19.65 20.38
C PRO A 69 8.48 -20.03 19.37
N THR A 70 7.29 -20.40 19.86
CA THR A 70 6.06 -20.45 19.07
C THR A 70 6.06 -19.23 18.17
N TRP A 71 6.09 -19.45 16.85
CA TRP A 71 6.21 -18.41 15.85
C TRP A 71 5.40 -17.14 16.25
N TYR A 72 6.08 -15.99 16.33
CA TYR A 72 5.47 -14.75 16.78
C TYR A 72 4.55 -14.19 15.71
N TRP A 73 3.27 -14.53 15.81
CA TRP A 73 2.20 -14.07 14.94
C TRP A 73 1.65 -12.69 15.38
N GLU A 74 1.93 -12.28 16.61
CA GLU A 74 1.56 -10.97 17.15
C GLU A 74 2.18 -9.85 16.31
N ASN A 75 1.35 -8.92 15.85
CA ASN A 75 1.71 -7.79 15.01
C ASN A 75 2.31 -6.62 15.82
N GLY A 76 2.95 -6.93 16.96
CA GLY A 76 3.55 -5.96 17.88
C GLY A 76 2.55 -4.98 18.48
N THR A 77 2.94 -3.71 18.61
CA THR A 77 2.11 -2.63 19.16
C THR A 77 1.32 -1.85 18.09
N VAL A 78 1.52 -2.15 16.81
CA VAL A 78 0.99 -1.38 15.68
C VAL A 78 -0.24 -2.05 15.07
N GLY A 79 -0.41 -3.36 15.24
CA GLY A 79 -1.58 -4.11 14.76
C GLY A 79 -2.47 -4.62 15.89
N ASP A 80 -3.69 -5.05 15.52
CA ASP A 80 -4.60 -5.74 16.42
C ASP A 80 -4.23 -7.23 16.47
N ASN A 81 -3.78 -7.71 17.63
CA ASN A 81 -3.44 -9.12 17.83
C ASN A 81 -4.69 -10.01 18.01
N SER A 82 -5.91 -9.47 17.91
CA SER A 82 -7.13 -10.28 17.85
C SER A 82 -7.49 -10.72 16.43
N ASP A 83 -6.86 -10.13 15.41
CA ASP A 83 -7.10 -10.44 14.00
C ASP A 83 -6.36 -11.70 13.51
N MET A 84 -5.52 -12.30 14.34
CA MET A 84 -4.68 -13.44 13.97
C MET A 84 -4.67 -14.46 15.11
N ASP A 85 -4.54 -15.74 14.77
CA ASP A 85 -4.18 -16.80 15.71
C ASP A 85 -3.20 -17.75 15.02
N ALA A 86 -2.32 -18.40 15.79
CA ALA A 86 -1.38 -19.33 15.22
C ALA A 86 -0.97 -20.46 16.16
N THR A 87 -0.73 -21.62 15.55
CA THR A 87 -0.19 -22.80 16.24
C THR A 87 1.02 -23.34 15.50
N THR A 88 1.93 -23.98 16.23
CA THR A 88 3.10 -24.63 15.64
C THR A 88 3.16 -26.09 16.05
N SER A 89 3.58 -26.95 15.12
CA SER A 89 3.80 -28.36 15.35
C SER A 89 5.00 -28.85 14.54
N LEU A 90 5.43 -30.09 14.75
CA LEU A 90 6.60 -30.62 14.06
C LEU A 90 6.44 -30.49 12.53
N GLY A 91 7.35 -29.77 11.89
CA GLY A 91 7.36 -29.58 10.43
C GLY A 91 6.35 -28.57 9.87
N GLN A 92 5.53 -27.91 10.70
CA GLN A 92 4.54 -26.95 10.21
C GLN A 92 4.20 -25.83 11.20
N ALA A 93 3.76 -24.71 10.67
CA ALA A 93 3.06 -23.65 11.39
C ALA A 93 1.73 -23.37 10.70
N ASN A 94 0.68 -23.22 11.49
CA ASN A 94 -0.65 -22.85 11.03
C ASN A 94 -0.93 -21.43 11.50
N PHE A 95 -1.52 -20.61 10.64
CA PHE A 95 -1.97 -19.27 10.98
C PHE A 95 -3.38 -19.07 10.45
N ASP A 96 -4.22 -18.47 11.28
CA ASP A 96 -5.59 -18.12 10.97
C ASP A 96 -5.70 -16.60 10.98
N VAL A 97 -6.31 -16.04 9.93
CA VAL A 97 -6.68 -14.62 9.91
C VAL A 97 -8.11 -14.54 10.44
N LEU A 98 -8.24 -14.06 11.67
CA LEU A 98 -9.51 -13.92 12.37
C LEU A 98 -10.16 -12.61 11.98
N GLY A 99 -10.99 -12.64 10.93
CA GLY A 99 -11.82 -11.49 10.57
C GLY A 99 -13.07 -11.39 11.44
N GLU A 100 -13.41 -10.19 11.87
CA GLU A 100 -14.74 -9.88 12.38
C GLU A 100 -15.71 -9.59 11.23
N THR A 101 -16.88 -10.23 11.22
CA THR A 101 -17.97 -9.83 10.31
C THR A 101 -18.74 -8.67 10.95
N ARG A 102 -18.32 -7.44 10.71
CA ARG A 102 -19.09 -6.24 11.09
C ARG A 102 -20.15 -5.94 10.03
N ALA A 103 -21.39 -6.35 10.29
CA ALA A 103 -22.52 -5.92 9.48
C ALA A 103 -22.99 -4.53 9.96
N TYR A 104 -22.73 -3.50 9.15
CA TYR A 104 -23.33 -2.18 9.34
C TYR A 104 -24.55 -2.04 8.43
N SER A 105 -25.73 -1.96 9.03
CA SER A 105 -26.97 -1.61 8.31
C SER A 105 -27.36 -0.18 8.67
N GLY A 106 -26.88 0.79 7.88
CA GLY A 106 -27.28 2.21 8.01
C GLY A 106 -28.72 2.49 7.56
N ILE A 107 -29.45 1.45 7.17
CA ILE A 107 -30.81 1.53 6.64
C ILE A 107 -31.64 0.50 7.40
N SER A 108 -32.69 0.92 8.08
CA SER A 108 -33.61 0.01 8.78
C SER A 108 -35.05 0.51 8.69
N GLY A 109 -36.01 -0.41 8.64
CA GLY A 109 -37.45 -0.13 8.63
C GLY A 109 -38.10 0.03 7.25
N VAL A 110 -39.42 0.24 7.26
CA VAL A 110 -40.23 0.43 6.04
C VAL A 110 -40.23 1.90 5.64
N VAL A 111 -39.94 2.16 4.37
CA VAL A 111 -39.95 3.48 3.76
C VAL A 111 -41.24 4.26 4.09
N ASN A 112 -41.11 5.51 4.55
CA ASN A 112 -42.25 6.37 4.94
C ASN A 112 -43.19 5.75 6.01
N SER A 113 -42.69 4.86 6.86
CA SER A 113 -43.41 4.39 8.05
C SER A 113 -43.14 5.26 9.28
N SER A 114 -44.02 5.19 10.28
CA SER A 114 -43.81 5.82 11.60
C SER A 114 -42.55 5.31 12.32
N THR A 115 -42.04 4.14 11.92
CA THR A 115 -40.85 3.49 12.49
C THR A 115 -39.55 3.76 11.72
N SER A 116 -39.62 4.43 10.56
CA SER A 116 -38.43 4.78 9.76
C SER A 116 -38.61 6.14 9.04
N PRO A 117 -38.72 7.25 9.81
CA PRO A 117 -38.73 8.60 9.26
C PRO A 117 -37.31 8.96 8.78
N GLY A 118 -37.11 9.16 7.48
CA GLY A 118 -35.77 9.51 6.97
C GLY A 118 -35.60 9.36 5.46
N TRP A 119 -36.53 8.71 4.78
CA TRP A 119 -36.49 8.56 3.33
C TRP A 119 -37.00 9.84 2.66
N GLY A 120 -36.11 10.54 1.98
CA GLY A 120 -36.42 11.71 1.17
C GLY A 120 -35.98 11.50 -0.27
N ILE A 121 -36.69 12.14 -1.21
CA ILE A 121 -36.21 12.22 -2.59
C ILE A 121 -35.14 13.32 -2.63
N PHE A 122 -33.94 12.98 -3.08
CA PHE A 122 -32.84 13.92 -3.24
C PHE A 122 -32.57 14.17 -4.72
N ASN A 123 -32.39 15.44 -5.10
CA ASN A 123 -32.03 15.83 -6.46
C ASN A 123 -30.51 16.07 -6.53
N ASN A 124 -29.80 15.26 -7.30
CA ASN A 124 -28.37 15.42 -7.51
C ASN A 124 -28.13 16.43 -8.65
N SER A 125 -27.63 17.62 -8.30
CA SER A 125 -27.34 18.67 -9.29
C SER A 125 -26.31 18.17 -10.31
N GLY A 126 -26.70 18.11 -11.58
CA GLY A 126 -25.85 17.64 -12.68
C GLY A 126 -26.43 16.48 -13.48
N TYR A 127 -27.48 15.84 -12.97
CA TYR A 127 -28.21 14.76 -13.65
C TYR A 127 -29.64 15.18 -13.97
N LEU A 128 -30.23 14.56 -15.01
CA LEU A 128 -31.64 14.74 -15.28
C LEU A 128 -32.47 13.99 -14.22
N PRO A 129 -33.45 14.66 -13.58
CA PRO A 129 -34.32 13.97 -12.64
C PRO A 129 -35.21 12.96 -13.39
N PRO A 130 -35.60 11.86 -12.73
CA PRO A 130 -36.58 10.93 -13.30
C PRO A 130 -37.90 11.63 -13.57
N HIS A 131 -38.66 11.11 -14.55
CA HIS A 131 -40.00 11.61 -14.86
C HIS A 131 -40.97 11.38 -13.69
N VAL A 132 -40.79 10.26 -12.98
CA VAL A 132 -41.54 9.95 -11.76
C VAL A 132 -40.59 9.48 -10.67
N ALA A 133 -40.63 10.11 -9.51
CA ALA A 133 -40.06 9.62 -8.27
C ALA A 133 -41.12 9.65 -7.17
N LYS A 134 -41.38 8.51 -6.53
CA LYS A 134 -42.36 8.37 -5.45
C LYS A 134 -41.81 7.50 -4.33
N ILE A 135 -42.11 7.90 -3.11
CA ILE A 135 -41.77 7.20 -1.87
C ILE A 135 -43.07 7.05 -1.07
N ASN A 136 -43.51 5.82 -0.80
CA ASN A 136 -44.74 5.54 -0.04
C ASN A 136 -44.61 4.27 0.81
N ALA A 137 -45.69 3.88 1.49
CA ALA A 137 -45.72 2.71 2.38
C ALA A 137 -45.42 1.37 1.67
N SER A 138 -45.53 1.31 0.35
CA SER A 138 -45.18 0.13 -0.47
C SER A 138 -43.72 0.14 -0.93
N GLY A 139 -42.95 1.20 -0.66
CA GLY A 139 -41.54 1.33 -1.00
C GLY A 139 -41.22 2.56 -1.87
N CYS A 140 -40.14 2.43 -2.65
CA CYS A 140 -39.66 3.47 -3.56
C CYS A 140 -39.94 3.08 -5.01
N PHE A 141 -40.45 4.02 -5.80
CA PHE A 141 -40.70 3.86 -7.23
C PHE A 141 -40.05 5.00 -8.02
N VAL A 142 -39.27 4.64 -9.04
CA VAL A 142 -38.62 5.58 -9.95
C VAL A 142 -38.86 5.11 -11.38
N ALA A 143 -39.23 6.04 -12.27
CA ALA A 143 -39.39 5.76 -13.69
C ALA A 143 -38.81 6.89 -14.54
N HIS A 144 -38.07 6.48 -15.57
CA HIS A 144 -37.63 7.33 -16.66
C HIS A 144 -38.50 7.07 -17.89
N HIS A 145 -38.81 8.12 -18.63
CA HIS A 145 -39.51 7.99 -19.91
C HIS A 145 -38.45 7.96 -21.00
N TRP A 146 -38.40 6.87 -21.79
CA TRP A 146 -37.53 6.74 -22.94
C TRP A 146 -38.33 6.97 -24.22
N ASP A 147 -37.88 7.89 -25.06
CA ASP A 147 -38.50 8.19 -26.35
C ASP A 147 -37.48 7.99 -27.47
N GLU A 148 -37.63 6.90 -28.23
CA GLU A 148 -36.77 6.57 -29.39
C GLU A 148 -37.02 7.47 -30.60
N THR A 149 -38.13 8.20 -30.62
CA THR A 149 -38.49 9.11 -31.72
C THR A 149 -37.94 10.51 -31.52
N ALA A 150 -37.58 10.87 -30.28
CA ALA A 150 -36.94 12.13 -29.95
C ALA A 150 -35.45 12.10 -30.30
N GLY A 151 -35.05 12.09 -31.57
CA GLY A 151 -33.62 12.19 -31.95
C GLY A 151 -33.06 13.62 -31.87
N GLY A 152 -31.83 13.79 -31.35
CA GLY A 152 -31.04 15.04 -31.47
C GLY A 152 -30.23 15.45 -30.23
N ASP A 153 -29.35 16.45 -30.37
CA ASP A 153 -28.43 16.99 -29.35
C ASP A 153 -29.12 17.66 -28.13
N SER A 154 -30.44 17.59 -28.02
CA SER A 154 -31.25 18.17 -26.93
C SER A 154 -32.24 17.17 -26.34
N GLN A 155 -31.85 15.90 -26.25
CA GLN A 155 -32.71 14.86 -25.70
C GLN A 155 -32.91 15.02 -24.19
N ILE A 156 -34.14 15.39 -23.78
CA ILE A 156 -34.49 15.56 -22.35
C ILE A 156 -34.93 14.21 -21.73
N TYR A 157 -35.17 13.19 -22.55
CA TYR A 157 -35.79 11.92 -22.15
C TYR A 157 -34.80 10.74 -22.04
N ASN A 158 -33.67 10.77 -22.75
CA ASN A 158 -32.81 9.59 -22.89
C ASN A 158 -31.36 9.81 -22.41
N TYR A 159 -31.07 10.92 -21.73
CA TYR A 159 -29.75 11.13 -21.10
C TYR A 159 -29.72 10.51 -19.69
N PRO A 160 -28.71 9.71 -19.35
CA PRO A 160 -28.45 9.31 -17.98
C PRO A 160 -27.99 10.49 -17.09
#